data_AF-W1Q6Z1-F1
#
_entry.id   AF-W1Q6Z1-F1
#
_cell.length_a   1.000
_cell.length_b   1.000
_cell.length_c   1.000
_cell.angle_alpha   90.00
_cell.angle_beta   90.00
_cell.angle_gamma   90.00
#
_symmetry.space_group_name_H-M   'P 1'
#
loop_
_entity.id
_entity.type
_entity.pdbx_description
1 polymer ?
#
loop_
_entity_poly.entity_id
_entity_poly.type
_entity_poly.pdbx_seq_one_letter_code
_entity_poly.pdbx_strand_id
1 'polypeptide(L)'
;MRHILTCHLHAPQQPTRLVTCPDPGLENIKNFKPFFKLSKLQYPRCRTKKVGITGKYGVRYGSSLRRQCKKLEVQQHSKYDCSFCGKKTVKRGAAGIWTCKSCKKTVAGGAYTVSTAAAATIRSTIRRLRELAEA
;
A
#
# COMPACT_ATOMS: atom_id res chain seq x y z
N MET A 1 28.66 -9.00 -44.25
CA MET A 1 28.31 -7.66 -43.74
C MET A 1 27.11 -7.83 -42.82
N ARG A 2 27.25 -7.43 -41.56
CA ARG A 2 26.42 -7.84 -40.43
C ARG A 2 25.07 -7.09 -40.44
N HIS A 3 23.97 -7.83 -40.59
CA HIS A 3 22.63 -7.34 -40.26
C HIS A 3 22.49 -7.26 -38.74
N ILE A 4 22.34 -6.05 -38.22
CA ILE A 4 22.06 -5.78 -36.82
C ILE A 4 20.53 -5.83 -36.66
N LEU A 5 20.02 -6.95 -36.16
CA LEU A 5 18.65 -7.07 -35.64
C LEU A 5 18.61 -6.38 -34.27
N THR A 6 18.17 -5.14 -34.22
CA THR A 6 17.88 -4.44 -32.96
C THR A 6 16.63 -5.04 -32.32
N CYS A 7 16.84 -5.72 -31.19
CA CYS A 7 15.79 -6.22 -30.32
C CYS A 7 14.87 -5.10 -29.83
N HIS A 8 13.62 -5.08 -30.29
CA HIS A 8 12.53 -4.38 -29.62
C HIS A 8 12.20 -5.11 -28.31
N LEU A 9 12.92 -4.76 -27.24
CA LEU A 9 12.63 -5.25 -25.90
C LEU A 9 11.51 -4.39 -25.30
N HIS A 10 10.32 -4.98 -25.29
CA HIS A 10 9.08 -4.50 -24.69
C HIS A 10 9.29 -4.14 -23.21
N ALA A 11 9.18 -2.85 -22.88
CA ALA A 11 9.11 -2.38 -21.51
C ALA A 11 7.77 -2.84 -20.88
N PRO A 12 7.75 -3.59 -19.76
CA PRO A 12 6.51 -3.92 -19.09
C PRO A 12 5.91 -2.66 -18.46
N GLN A 13 4.77 -2.28 -19.00
CA GLN A 13 3.88 -1.26 -18.47
C GLN A 13 3.38 -1.65 -17.07
N GLN A 14 3.55 -0.72 -16.13
CA GLN A 14 2.51 -0.14 -15.24
C GLN A 14 2.98 0.03 -13.79
N PRO A 15 3.08 1.28 -13.29
CA PRO A 15 3.13 1.54 -11.85
C PRO A 15 1.75 1.19 -11.27
N THR A 16 1.69 0.14 -10.45
CA THR A 16 0.48 -0.15 -9.67
C THR A 16 0.19 1.05 -8.79
N ARG A 17 -0.99 1.66 -9.06
CA ARG A 17 -1.60 2.77 -8.34
C ARG A 17 -1.15 2.76 -6.87
N LEU A 18 -0.35 3.76 -6.52
CA LEU A 18 -0.43 4.32 -5.18
C LEU A 18 -1.91 4.55 -4.92
N VAL A 19 -2.46 3.90 -3.90
CA VAL A 19 -3.68 4.38 -3.27
C VAL A 19 -3.30 5.75 -2.72
N THR A 20 -3.44 6.76 -3.56
CA THR A 20 -3.63 8.12 -3.09
C THR A 20 -4.84 8.04 -2.19
N CYS A 21 -4.71 8.57 -0.97
CA CYS A 21 -5.89 8.98 -0.24
C CYS A 21 -6.76 9.77 -1.23
N PRO A 22 -8.09 9.60 -1.25
CA PRO A 22 -8.92 10.50 -2.03
C PRO A 22 -8.56 11.93 -1.62
N ASP A 23 -7.92 12.67 -2.51
CA ASP A 23 -7.78 14.11 -2.40
C ASP A 23 -9.20 14.65 -2.61
N PRO A 24 -9.88 15.18 -1.58
CA PRO A 24 -11.13 15.89 -1.81
C PRO A 24 -10.79 17.08 -2.71
N GLY A 25 -11.39 17.07 -3.90
CA GLY A 25 -11.11 17.98 -4.99
C GLY A 25 -11.01 19.43 -4.55
N LEU A 26 -9.93 20.09 -4.98
CA LEU A 26 -9.92 21.52 -5.21
C LEU A 26 -10.80 21.79 -6.45
N GLU A 27 -12.10 21.95 -6.24
CA GLU A 27 -12.93 22.64 -7.22
C GLU A 27 -13.90 23.60 -6.52
N ASN A 28 -13.67 24.89 -6.78
CA ASN A 28 -14.57 26.02 -6.67
C ASN A 28 -15.27 26.28 -5.33
N ILE A 29 -14.67 27.19 -4.54
CA ILE A 29 -15.41 28.07 -3.63
C ILE A 29 -14.93 29.51 -3.86
N LYS A 30 -15.22 30.04 -5.04
CA LYS A 30 -15.33 31.50 -5.24
C LYS A 30 -16.77 31.85 -4.85
N ASN A 31 -16.94 32.71 -3.85
CA ASN A 31 -18.21 33.17 -3.26
C ASN A 31 -19.00 32.16 -2.41
N PHE A 32 -18.76 32.17 -1.10
CA PHE A 32 -19.88 32.12 -0.14
C PHE A 32 -19.51 32.89 1.13
N LYS A 33 -20.39 33.84 1.48
CA LYS A 33 -20.23 34.87 2.53
C LYS A 33 -20.10 34.28 3.95
N PRO A 34 -19.55 35.04 4.92
CA PRO A 34 -19.37 34.56 6.28
C PRO A 34 -20.71 34.60 7.02
N PHE A 35 -21.29 33.43 7.30
CA PHE A 35 -22.43 33.33 8.20
C PHE A 35 -22.14 32.33 9.31
N PHE A 36 -21.68 32.91 10.41
CA PHE A 36 -21.84 32.50 11.79
C PHE A 36 -22.82 31.33 12.01
N LYS A 37 -22.31 30.11 12.04
CA LYS A 37 -22.90 29.00 12.81
C LYS A 37 -21.81 27.98 13.11
N LEU A 38 -21.18 28.15 14.28
CA LEU A 38 -20.46 27.07 14.95
C LEU A 38 -21.50 26.02 15.39
N SER A 39 -21.75 25.03 14.55
CA SER A 39 -22.20 23.72 15.01
C SER A 39 -21.01 22.76 14.95
N LYS A 40 -20.72 22.18 16.10
CA LYS A 40 -19.55 21.36 16.43
C LYS A 40 -19.55 20.06 15.60
N LEU A 41 -19.09 20.12 14.36
CA LEU A 41 -18.57 18.91 13.69
C LEU A 41 -17.16 18.68 14.22
N GLN A 42 -17.04 17.76 15.18
CA GLN A 42 -15.76 17.31 15.71
C GLN A 42 -15.08 16.41 14.66
N TYR A 43 -14.50 17.05 13.63
CA TYR A 43 -13.59 16.39 12.71
C TYR A 43 -12.36 15.93 13.51
N PRO A 44 -11.84 14.70 13.32
CA PRO A 44 -10.63 14.27 14.00
C PRO A 44 -9.53 15.28 13.69
N ARG A 45 -9.01 15.94 14.73
CA ARG A 45 -7.94 16.93 14.58
C ARG A 45 -6.70 16.20 14.06
N CYS A 46 -6.40 16.37 12.78
CA CYS A 46 -5.19 15.87 12.17
C CYS A 46 -3.97 16.55 12.81
N ARG A 47 -3.31 15.86 13.75
CA ARG A 47 -2.17 16.41 14.50
C ARG A 47 -1.01 16.86 13.61
N THR A 48 -0.88 16.28 12.43
CA THR A 48 0.18 16.61 11.47
C THR A 48 -0.37 16.68 10.06
N LYS A 49 0.00 17.71 9.30
CA LYS A 49 -0.43 17.88 7.90
C LYS A 49 0.27 16.90 6.94
N LYS A 50 1.59 16.76 7.04
CA LYS A 50 2.41 16.00 6.05
C LYS A 50 3.05 14.72 6.62
N VAL A 51 3.55 14.78 7.86
CA VAL A 51 4.46 13.75 8.39
C VAL A 51 3.75 12.47 8.87
N GLY A 52 2.62 12.56 9.56
CA GLY A 52 1.92 11.37 10.08
C GLY A 52 2.77 10.59 11.09
N ILE A 53 2.79 9.26 10.97
CA ILE A 53 3.52 8.33 11.87
C ILE A 53 5.02 8.67 11.98
N THR A 54 5.63 9.21 10.92
CA THR A 54 7.06 9.57 10.92
C THR A 54 7.38 10.86 11.69
N GLY A 55 6.40 11.46 12.36
CA GLY A 55 6.61 12.53 13.33
C GLY A 55 7.54 12.15 14.50
N LYS A 56 7.65 10.85 14.83
CA LYS A 56 8.58 10.34 15.86
C LYS A 56 10.05 10.65 15.56
N TYR A 57 10.40 10.84 14.30
CA TYR A 57 11.78 11.10 13.88
C TYR A 57 12.19 12.58 13.98
N GLY A 58 11.29 13.49 14.35
CA GLY A 58 11.60 14.90 14.62
C GLY A 58 12.20 15.64 13.41
N VAL A 59 13.40 16.21 13.55
CA VAL A 59 14.11 16.99 12.49
C VAL A 59 15.33 16.27 11.88
N ARG A 60 15.76 15.12 12.43
CA ARG A 60 17.06 14.46 12.20
C ARG A 60 17.44 13.83 10.84
N TYR A 61 16.54 13.40 9.94
CA TYR A 61 16.92 12.52 8.80
C TYR A 61 16.52 13.05 7.42
N GLY A 62 16.07 14.31 7.34
CA GLY A 62 15.59 14.89 6.09
C GLY A 62 14.22 14.37 5.62
N SER A 63 13.68 15.00 4.57
CA SER A 63 12.31 14.76 4.12
C SER A 63 12.16 13.52 3.22
N SER A 64 13.17 13.20 2.40
CA SER A 64 13.13 12.08 1.46
C SER A 64 13.04 10.73 2.18
N LEU A 65 13.97 10.46 3.12
CA LEU A 65 13.99 9.23 3.91
C LEU A 65 12.67 9.05 4.68
N ARG A 66 12.14 10.11 5.28
CA ARG A 66 10.85 10.03 6.01
C ARG A 66 9.67 9.74 5.12
N ARG A 67 9.64 10.21 3.88
CA ARG A 67 8.57 9.88 2.93
C ARG A 67 8.59 8.39 2.60
N GLN A 68 9.78 7.81 2.42
CA GLN A 68 9.94 6.37 2.17
C GLN A 68 9.58 5.54 3.40
N CYS A 69 10.12 5.87 4.57
CA CYS A 69 9.79 5.19 5.83
C CYS A 69 8.30 5.28 6.14
N LYS A 70 7.64 6.41 5.88
CA LYS A 70 6.19 6.55 6.08
C LYS A 70 5.41 5.50 5.28
N LYS A 71 5.77 5.26 4.02
CA LYS A 71 5.10 4.25 3.18
C LYS A 71 5.24 2.85 3.79
N LEU A 72 6.46 2.48 4.18
CA LEU A 72 6.75 1.16 4.78
C LEU A 72 6.10 1.00 6.17
N GLU A 73 6.12 2.06 6.98
CA GLU A 73 5.54 2.05 8.33
C GLU A 73 4.01 1.98 8.31
N VAL A 74 3.36 2.63 7.35
CA VAL A 74 1.91 2.53 7.17
C VAL A 74 1.53 1.12 6.72
N GLN A 75 2.27 0.55 5.75
CA GLN A 75 2.03 -0.81 5.27
C GLN A 75 2.17 -1.84 6.39
N GLN A 76 3.24 -1.81 7.18
CA GLN A 76 3.44 -2.80 8.25
C GLN A 76 2.39 -2.73 9.38
N HIS A 77 1.88 -1.53 9.71
CA HIS A 77 0.88 -1.35 10.77
C HIS A 77 -0.56 -1.48 10.27
N SER A 78 -0.76 -1.55 8.95
CA SER A 78 -2.08 -1.76 8.37
C SER A 78 -2.62 -3.16 8.69
N LYS A 79 -3.94 -3.26 8.82
CA LYS A 79 -4.63 -4.55 8.97
C LYS A 79 -4.96 -5.07 7.57
N TYR A 80 -4.60 -6.31 7.28
CA TYR A 80 -4.87 -6.94 6.00
C TYR A 80 -6.04 -7.91 6.07
N ASP A 81 -6.63 -8.16 4.91
CA ASP A 81 -7.63 -9.20 4.67
C ASP A 81 -6.99 -10.60 4.81
N CYS A 82 -7.64 -11.47 5.57
CA CYS A 82 -7.22 -12.86 5.70
C CYS A 82 -7.84 -13.73 4.60
N SER A 83 -7.02 -14.44 3.81
CA SER A 83 -7.49 -15.36 2.77
C SER A 83 -8.32 -16.54 3.28
N PHE A 84 -8.26 -16.86 4.57
CA PHE A 84 -8.99 -18.00 5.14
C PHE A 84 -10.36 -17.63 5.72
N CYS A 85 -10.48 -16.43 6.31
CA CYS A 85 -11.69 -16.04 7.05
C CYS A 85 -12.34 -14.75 6.55
N GLY A 86 -11.77 -14.09 5.54
CA GLY A 86 -12.30 -12.84 4.95
C GLY A 86 -12.24 -11.60 5.85
N LYS A 87 -11.97 -11.75 7.15
CA LYS A 87 -11.89 -10.64 8.11
C LYS A 87 -10.55 -9.88 8.01
N LYS A 88 -10.61 -8.54 8.13
CA LYS A 88 -9.46 -7.61 8.22
C LYS A 88 -8.78 -7.63 9.59
N THR A 89 -8.20 -8.77 9.97
CA THR A 89 -7.57 -8.93 11.30
C THR A 89 -6.13 -9.40 11.26
N VAL A 90 -5.55 -9.57 10.06
CA VAL A 90 -4.16 -9.99 9.91
C VAL A 90 -3.24 -8.84 10.32
N LYS A 91 -2.29 -9.16 11.20
CA LYS A 91 -1.25 -8.24 11.66
C LYS A 91 0.12 -8.89 11.52
N ARG A 92 1.14 -8.07 11.36
CA ARG A 92 2.54 -8.50 11.36
C ARG A 92 2.92 -9.00 12.75
N GLY A 93 3.47 -10.22 12.83
CA GLY A 93 4.09 -10.75 14.04
C GLY A 93 5.59 -10.48 14.03
N ALA A 94 6.27 -10.94 12.98
CA ALA A 94 7.69 -10.72 12.72
C ALA A 94 7.92 -10.38 11.25
N ALA A 95 9.17 -10.17 10.84
CA ALA A 95 9.51 -9.99 9.43
C ALA A 95 9.11 -11.24 8.64
N GLY A 96 8.25 -11.07 7.63
CA GLY A 96 7.76 -12.17 6.79
C GLY A 96 6.70 -13.07 7.45
N ILE A 97 6.43 -12.92 8.75
CA ILE A 97 5.44 -13.73 9.49
C ILE A 97 4.23 -12.86 9.83
N TRP A 98 3.08 -13.27 9.29
CA TRP A 98 1.80 -12.59 9.48
C TRP A 98 0.83 -13.49 10.24
N THR A 99 0.18 -12.95 11.26
CA THR A 99 -0.72 -13.73 12.13
C THR A 99 -2.13 -13.14 12.07
N CYS A 100 -3.12 -14.00 11.91
CA CYS A 100 -4.52 -13.60 11.95
C CYS A 100 -5.07 -13.76 13.36
N LYS A 101 -5.70 -12.71 13.91
CA LYS A 101 -6.28 -12.79 15.26
C LYS A 101 -7.51 -13.67 15.35
N SER A 102 -8.35 -13.70 14.30
CA SER A 102 -9.61 -14.45 14.34
C SER A 102 -9.42 -15.95 14.10
N CYS A 103 -8.64 -16.35 13.08
CA CYS A 103 -8.44 -17.77 12.76
C CYS A 103 -7.15 -18.36 13.36
N LYS A 104 -6.32 -17.54 14.02
CA LYS A 104 -5.02 -17.94 14.60
C LYS A 104 -4.02 -18.56 13.60
N LYS A 105 -4.32 -18.51 12.30
CA LYS A 105 -3.43 -19.00 11.25
C LYS A 105 -2.27 -18.04 11.04
N THR A 106 -1.09 -18.60 10.87
CA THR A 106 0.15 -17.89 10.51
C THR A 106 0.39 -18.03 9.01
N VAL A 107 0.69 -16.93 8.34
CA VAL A 107 0.93 -16.86 6.89
C VAL A 107 2.31 -16.27 6.66
N ALA A 108 3.08 -16.93 5.78
CA ALA A 108 4.32 -16.39 5.27
C ALA A 108 4.03 -15.37 4.17
N GLY A 109 4.66 -14.19 4.27
CA GLY A 109 4.46 -13.08 3.36
C GLY A 109 5.72 -12.26 3.15
N GLY A 110 5.56 -11.06 2.61
CA GLY A 110 6.65 -10.09 2.51
C GLY A 110 7.03 -9.48 3.87
N ALA A 111 8.17 -8.78 3.90
CA ALA A 111 8.65 -8.12 5.10
C ALA A 111 7.70 -7.02 5.61
N TYR A 112 7.09 -6.26 4.68
CA TYR A 112 6.21 -5.11 4.98
C TYR A 112 4.79 -5.25 4.44
N THR A 113 4.54 -6.21 3.53
CA THR A 113 3.21 -6.52 2.97
C THR A 113 2.92 -8.02 3.04
N VAL A 114 1.65 -8.41 3.17
CA VAL A 114 1.27 -9.85 3.23
C VAL A 114 1.55 -10.57 1.92
N SER A 115 1.25 -9.96 0.76
CA SER A 115 1.63 -10.47 -0.55
C SER A 115 2.55 -9.48 -1.25
N THR A 116 3.63 -10.00 -1.83
CA THR A 116 4.49 -9.24 -2.75
C THR A 116 3.97 -9.38 -4.18
N ALA A 117 4.32 -8.42 -5.05
CA ALA A 117 3.95 -8.47 -6.47
C ALA A 117 4.57 -9.69 -7.17
N ALA A 118 5.84 -9.99 -6.88
CA ALA A 118 6.52 -11.18 -7.41
C ALA A 118 5.86 -12.48 -6.95
N ALA A 119 5.43 -12.58 -5.69
CA ALA A 119 4.71 -13.77 -5.23
C ALA A 119 3.34 -13.92 -5.93
N ALA A 120 2.67 -12.81 -6.25
CA ALA A 120 1.41 -12.84 -6.98
C ALA A 120 1.59 -13.35 -8.42
N THR A 121 2.64 -12.90 -9.12
CA THR A 121 2.94 -13.38 -10.47
C THR A 121 3.37 -14.85 -10.47
N ILE A 122 4.15 -15.29 -9.49
CA ILE A 122 4.55 -16.71 -9.37
C ILE A 122 3.32 -17.60 -9.15
N ARG A 123 2.35 -17.17 -8.35
CA ARG A 123 1.11 -17.94 -8.14
C ARG A 123 0.30 -18.10 -9.43
N SER A 124 0.22 -17.06 -10.25
CA SER A 124 -0.50 -17.15 -11.53
C SER A 124 0.27 -17.96 -12.58
N THR A 125 1.60 -17.86 -12.63
CA THR A 125 2.40 -18.67 -13.55
C THR A 125 2.35 -20.16 -13.21
N ILE A 126 2.46 -20.52 -11.92
CA ILE A 126 2.34 -21.91 -11.47
C ILE A 126 0.98 -22.48 -11.86
N ARG A 127 -0.10 -21.72 -11.66
CA ARG A 127 -1.44 -22.16 -12.05
C ARG A 127 -1.52 -22.47 -13.55
N ARG A 128 -1.05 -21.54 -14.40
CA ARG A 128 -1.04 -21.73 -15.86
C ARG A 128 -0.21 -22.94 -16.29
N LEU A 129 0.96 -23.15 -15.67
CA LEU A 129 1.83 -24.28 -15.99
C LEU A 129 1.23 -25.63 -15.59
N ARG A 130 0.43 -25.69 -14.52
CA ARG A 130 -0.29 -26.90 -14.13
C ARG A 130 -1.40 -27.24 -15.12
N GLU A 131 -2.18 -26.25 -15.54
CA GLU A 131 -3.25 -26.42 -16.54
C GLU A 131 -2.70 -26.94 -17.89
N LEU A 132 -1.49 -26.54 -18.28
CA LEU A 132 -0.83 -27.03 -19.50
C LEU A 132 -0.23 -28.44 -19.37
N ALA A 133 0.07 -28.90 -18.16
CA ALA A 133 0.66 -30.22 -17.93
C ALA A 133 -0.40 -31.31 -17.74
N GLU A 134 -1.61 -30.93 -17.33
CA GLU A 134 -2.76 -31.83 -17.15
C GLU A 134 -3.61 -31.97 -18.42
N ALA A 135 -3.41 -31.08 -19.40
CA ALA A 135 -4.00 -31.16 -20.75
C ALA A 135 -3.17 -32.07 -21.67
#